data_AF-A0AAE6F2U8-F1
#
_entry.id   AF-A0AAE6F2U8-F1
#
_cell.length_a   1.000
_cell.length_b   1.000
_cell.length_c   1.000
_cell.angle_alpha   90.00
_cell.angle_beta   90.00
_cell.angle_gamma   90.00
#
_symmetry.space_group_name_H-M   'P 1'
#
loop_
_entity.id
_entity.type
_entity.pdbx_description
1 polymer ?
#
loop_
_entity_poly.entity_id
_entity_poly.type
_entity_poly.pdbx_seq_one_letter_code
_entity_poly.pdbx_strand_id
1 'polypeptide(L)'
;MAITTDLFFHGNTKKAAFFEGWYFKHQIGDEVYAFIPGLSIESDGRKQPFIQVISHEGSHYFPFSEAEFSAAEDQLLIKIGENHFSEQGISLSLESAELSVKGTLTYGAFHPISRSRYAPSIMGPFSYLSFMECYHGILSMAHSLSGTLLWNEQSLDFSEGIGYLEKDWGTSFPAAYLWAQCNQFEAPDVRFFFSAADIPFLGTAFLGIISVLQIGDKEYRLATYYGARLDSVTRKQGRLVIIVRQKGLELTIEVAEKEGHSLMAPTDGVMNRIIRESASTEILLTLIENGQTIFRQTGFSAGFEESGIVRGYTY
;
A
#
# COMPACT_ATOMS: atom_id res chain seq x y z
N MET A 1 21.56 -8.96 13.78
CA MET A 1 20.19 -9.50 13.84
C MET A 1 19.61 -9.31 12.45
N ALA A 2 19.15 -10.37 11.79
CA ALA A 2 18.50 -10.24 10.50
C ALA A 2 17.19 -9.44 10.70
N ILE A 3 16.96 -8.43 9.87
CA ILE A 3 15.73 -7.64 9.87
C ILE A 3 14.79 -8.36 8.92
N THR A 4 13.65 -8.83 9.42
CA THR A 4 12.69 -9.60 8.60
C THR A 4 12.30 -8.81 7.36
N THR A 5 12.09 -7.50 7.50
CA THR A 5 11.64 -6.61 6.43
C THR A 5 12.71 -6.25 5.39
N ASP A 6 13.96 -6.71 5.51
CA ASP A 6 15.01 -6.42 4.53
C ASP A 6 14.93 -7.32 3.29
N LEU A 7 14.22 -8.46 3.38
CA LEU A 7 14.01 -9.34 2.23
C LEU A 7 12.92 -8.79 1.31
N PHE A 8 13.16 -8.90 0.00
CA PHE A 8 12.18 -8.55 -1.01
C PHE A 8 11.14 -9.64 -1.23
N PHE A 9 11.47 -10.90 -0.98
CA PHE A 9 10.56 -12.03 -1.03
C PHE A 9 10.76 -12.99 0.16
N HIS A 10 9.66 -13.45 0.74
CA HIS A 10 9.60 -14.28 1.95
C HIS A 10 8.95 -15.65 1.71
N GLY A 11 8.37 -15.88 0.53
CA GLY A 11 7.59 -17.08 0.22
C GLY A 11 8.40 -18.36 -0.02
N ASN A 12 9.70 -18.29 -0.31
CA ASN A 12 10.53 -19.45 -0.68
C ASN A 12 10.54 -20.57 0.38
N THR A 13 10.48 -20.20 1.66
CA THR A 13 10.52 -21.17 2.78
C THR A 13 9.13 -21.53 3.30
N LYS A 14 8.07 -20.90 2.79
CA LYS A 14 6.70 -21.03 3.28
C LYS A 14 6.02 -22.23 2.62
N LYS A 15 5.28 -22.99 3.44
CA LYS A 15 4.67 -24.25 3.02
C LYS A 15 3.14 -24.25 3.05
N ALA A 16 2.52 -23.32 3.79
CA ALA A 16 1.08 -23.20 3.93
C ALA A 16 0.72 -21.85 4.56
N ALA A 17 -0.53 -21.41 4.37
CA ALA A 17 -1.15 -20.25 5.01
C ALA A 17 -0.26 -19.00 4.96
N PHE A 18 0.14 -18.62 3.76
CA PHE A 18 1.01 -17.49 3.50
C PHE A 18 0.52 -16.68 2.31
N PHE A 19 0.75 -15.38 2.33
CA PHE A 19 0.63 -14.53 1.17
C PHE A 19 1.81 -13.54 1.13
N GLU A 20 2.14 -13.07 -0.07
CA GLU A 20 2.96 -11.89 -0.28
C GLU A 20 2.50 -11.18 -1.56
N GLY A 21 2.30 -9.87 -1.48
CA GLY A 21 1.86 -9.04 -2.58
C GLY A 21 2.57 -7.69 -2.58
N TRP A 22 2.76 -7.12 -3.75
CA TRP A 22 3.40 -5.81 -3.93
C TRP A 22 2.42 -4.89 -4.64
N TYR A 23 2.10 -3.74 -4.06
CA TYR A 23 1.16 -2.78 -4.62
C TYR A 23 1.91 -1.71 -5.41
N PHE A 24 1.98 -1.88 -6.74
CA PHE A 24 2.55 -0.89 -7.66
C PHE A 24 1.45 0.05 -8.13
N LYS A 25 1.39 1.25 -7.56
CA LYS A 25 0.46 2.30 -7.98
C LYS A 25 1.13 3.24 -8.96
N HIS A 26 0.45 3.53 -10.06
CA HIS A 26 0.82 4.50 -11.08
C HIS A 26 -0.29 5.53 -11.21
N GLN A 27 0.10 6.79 -11.25
CA GLN A 27 -0.83 7.88 -11.39
C GLN A 27 -0.43 8.79 -12.54
N ILE A 28 -1.39 9.14 -13.39
CA ILE A 28 -1.25 10.10 -14.48
C ILE A 28 -2.44 11.08 -14.44
N GLY A 29 -2.16 12.35 -14.14
CA GLY A 29 -3.23 13.31 -13.88
C GLY A 29 -4.15 12.82 -12.75
N ASP A 30 -5.44 12.67 -13.06
CA ASP A 30 -6.48 12.20 -12.13
C ASP A 30 -6.76 10.67 -12.23
N GLU A 31 -6.05 9.98 -13.14
CA GLU A 31 -6.20 8.55 -13.34
C GLU A 31 -5.18 7.77 -12.50
N VAL A 32 -5.67 6.69 -11.89
CA VAL A 32 -4.88 5.77 -11.08
C VAL A 32 -5.01 4.37 -11.65
N TYR A 33 -3.87 3.71 -11.77
CA TYR A 33 -3.73 2.31 -12.18
C TYR A 33 -2.83 1.61 -11.17
N ALA A 34 -3.32 0.54 -10.56
CA ALA A 34 -2.53 -0.28 -9.64
C ALA A 34 -2.38 -1.69 -10.18
N PHE A 35 -1.16 -2.23 -10.10
CA PHE A 35 -0.83 -3.61 -10.45
C PHE A 35 -0.25 -4.31 -9.23
N ILE A 36 -0.86 -5.42 -8.85
CA ILE A 36 -0.54 -6.13 -7.62
C ILE A 36 -0.15 -7.57 -7.99
N PRO A 37 1.10 -7.82 -8.39
CA PRO A 37 1.63 -9.17 -8.44
C PRO A 37 1.66 -9.75 -7.03
N GLY A 38 1.37 -11.03 -6.90
CA GLY A 38 1.39 -11.70 -5.60
C GLY A 38 1.45 -13.21 -5.69
N LEU A 39 1.73 -13.81 -4.54
CA LEU A 39 1.71 -15.24 -4.30
C LEU A 39 0.84 -15.52 -3.08
N SER A 40 -0.18 -16.36 -3.26
CA SER A 40 -0.96 -16.97 -2.18
C SER A 40 -0.53 -18.43 -2.01
N ILE A 41 -0.41 -18.90 -0.77
CA ILE A 41 -0.17 -20.30 -0.42
C ILE A 41 -1.26 -20.71 0.55
N GLU A 42 -2.15 -21.60 0.11
CA GLU A 42 -3.27 -22.07 0.92
C GLU A 42 -2.83 -22.98 2.07
N SER A 43 -3.76 -23.33 2.95
CA SER A 43 -3.51 -24.21 4.09
C SER A 43 -3.05 -25.63 3.70
N ASP A 44 -3.43 -26.11 2.51
CA ASP A 44 -2.99 -27.39 1.97
C ASP A 44 -1.63 -27.32 1.22
N GLY A 45 -1.05 -26.12 1.14
CA GLY A 45 0.22 -25.82 0.47
C GLY A 45 0.11 -25.50 -1.01
N ARG A 46 -1.10 -25.48 -1.58
CA ARG A 46 -1.31 -25.07 -2.98
C ARG A 46 -0.93 -23.62 -3.18
N LYS A 47 0.02 -23.38 -4.09
CA LYS A 47 0.46 -22.04 -4.47
C LYS A 47 -0.38 -21.49 -5.62
N GLN A 48 -0.80 -20.25 -5.48
CA GLN A 48 -1.57 -19.50 -6.45
C GLN A 48 -0.94 -18.13 -6.64
N PRO A 49 -0.01 -18.02 -7.60
CA PRO A 49 0.42 -16.72 -8.10
C PRO A 49 -0.71 -15.99 -8.81
N PHE A 50 -0.70 -14.68 -8.72
CA PHE A 50 -1.72 -13.84 -9.34
C PHE A 50 -1.17 -12.46 -9.68
N ILE A 51 -1.88 -11.76 -10.57
CA ILE A 51 -1.78 -10.32 -10.72
C ILE A 51 -3.19 -9.75 -10.57
N GLN A 52 -3.39 -8.82 -9.62
CA GLN A 52 -4.58 -7.99 -9.59
C GLN A 52 -4.31 -6.67 -10.28
N VAL A 53 -5.31 -6.15 -10.99
CA VAL A 53 -5.27 -4.85 -11.63
C VAL A 53 -6.45 -4.03 -11.12
N ILE A 54 -6.20 -2.78 -10.75
CA ILE A 54 -7.24 -1.84 -10.33
C ILE A 54 -7.08 -0.57 -11.14
N SER A 55 -8.18 -0.03 -11.61
CA SER A 55 -8.24 1.31 -12.17
C SER A 55 -9.53 2.00 -11.73
N HIS A 56 -9.79 3.18 -12.28
CA HIS A 56 -11.07 3.85 -12.12
C HIS A 56 -12.24 3.07 -12.77
N GLU A 57 -11.97 2.19 -13.73
CA GLU A 57 -12.99 1.40 -14.44
C GLU A 57 -13.43 0.18 -13.63
N GLY A 58 -12.55 -0.38 -12.80
CA GLY A 58 -12.85 -1.56 -12.02
C GLY A 58 -11.60 -2.30 -11.56
N SER A 59 -11.81 -3.57 -11.21
CA SER A 59 -10.79 -4.47 -10.69
C SER A 59 -10.80 -5.79 -11.46
N HIS A 60 -9.64 -6.31 -11.83
CA HIS A 60 -9.49 -7.57 -12.54
C HIS A 60 -8.48 -8.49 -11.82
N TYR A 61 -8.73 -9.79 -11.85
CA TYR A 61 -7.89 -10.80 -11.21
C TYR A 61 -7.39 -11.80 -12.25
N PHE A 62 -6.06 -11.92 -12.38
CA PHE A 62 -5.41 -12.84 -13.31
C PHE A 62 -4.73 -13.96 -12.52
N PRO A 63 -5.27 -15.19 -12.53
CA PRO A 63 -4.61 -16.33 -11.90
C PRO A 63 -3.50 -16.88 -12.80
N PHE A 64 -2.42 -17.37 -12.20
CA PHE A 64 -1.32 -18.04 -12.89
C PHE A 64 -0.99 -19.37 -12.22
N SER A 65 -0.29 -20.25 -12.94
CA SER A 65 0.21 -21.50 -12.37
C SER A 65 1.48 -21.26 -11.55
N GLU A 66 1.78 -22.15 -10.60
CA GLU A 66 2.99 -22.06 -9.77
C GLU A 66 4.28 -22.00 -10.60
N ALA A 67 4.32 -22.69 -11.75
CA ALA A 67 5.49 -22.75 -12.63
C ALA A 67 5.82 -21.41 -13.32
N GLU A 68 4.86 -20.49 -13.38
CA GLU A 68 5.00 -19.18 -14.02
C GLU A 68 5.54 -18.11 -13.07
N PHE A 69 5.64 -18.41 -11.77
CA PHE A 69 6.05 -17.45 -10.75
C PHE A 69 7.51 -17.61 -10.34
N SER A 70 8.22 -16.50 -10.27
CA SER A 70 9.49 -16.39 -9.57
C SER A 70 9.66 -15.02 -8.95
N ALA A 71 10.29 -14.95 -7.78
CA ALA A 71 10.65 -13.71 -7.12
C ALA A 71 12.02 -13.83 -6.46
N ALA A 72 12.82 -12.76 -6.53
CA ALA A 72 14.12 -12.72 -5.88
C ALA A 72 13.99 -12.34 -4.39
N GLU A 73 14.80 -12.97 -3.53
CA GLU A 73 14.79 -12.67 -2.09
C GLU A 73 15.52 -11.37 -1.74
N ASP A 74 16.54 -11.02 -2.52
CA ASP A 74 17.54 -9.98 -2.22
C ASP A 74 17.38 -8.70 -3.05
N GLN A 75 16.47 -8.70 -4.02
CA GLN A 75 16.16 -7.53 -4.86
C GLN A 75 14.67 -7.52 -5.24
N LEU A 76 14.13 -6.33 -5.53
CA LEU A 76 12.80 -6.19 -6.08
C LEU A 76 12.78 -6.70 -7.52
N LEU A 77 12.46 -7.99 -7.68
CA LEU A 77 12.29 -8.62 -8.98
C LEU A 77 11.25 -9.73 -8.87
N ILE A 78 10.09 -9.52 -9.50
CA ILE A 78 9.00 -10.49 -9.59
C ILE A 78 8.71 -10.77 -11.06
N LYS A 79 8.55 -12.06 -11.40
CA LYS A 79 8.11 -12.52 -12.72
C LYS A 79 6.91 -13.42 -12.56
N ILE A 80 5.86 -13.14 -13.34
CA ILE A 80 4.63 -13.94 -13.38
C ILE A 80 4.20 -14.09 -14.84
N GLY A 81 4.42 -15.26 -15.42
CA GLY A 81 4.29 -15.49 -16.86
C GLY A 81 5.25 -14.56 -17.63
N GLU A 82 4.72 -13.80 -18.59
CA GLU A 82 5.48 -12.82 -19.37
C GLU A 82 5.64 -11.45 -18.66
N ASN A 83 5.04 -11.28 -17.48
CA ASN A 83 5.02 -10.02 -16.75
C ASN A 83 6.23 -9.89 -15.84
N HIS A 84 6.78 -8.68 -15.76
CA HIS A 84 7.97 -8.36 -14.98
C HIS A 84 7.74 -7.13 -14.11
N PHE A 85 8.14 -7.21 -12.85
CA PHE A 85 8.05 -6.10 -11.88
C PHE A 85 9.39 -5.94 -11.17
N SER A 86 9.90 -4.72 -11.12
CA SER A 86 11.22 -4.42 -10.57
C SER A 86 11.34 -3.00 -10.02
N GLU A 87 12.49 -2.70 -9.41
CA GLU A 87 12.83 -1.33 -9.02
C GLU A 87 13.04 -0.41 -10.24
N GLN A 88 13.38 -0.96 -11.41
CA GLN A 88 13.57 -0.18 -12.64
C GLN A 88 12.27 0.09 -13.40
N GLY A 89 11.17 -0.57 -13.04
CA GLY A 89 9.94 -0.50 -13.81
C GLY A 89 9.14 -1.80 -13.88
N ILE A 90 8.11 -1.77 -14.72
CA ILE A 90 7.24 -2.91 -15.03
C ILE A 90 7.16 -3.16 -16.52
N SER A 91 6.99 -4.42 -16.90
CA SER A 91 6.59 -4.83 -18.24
C SER A 91 5.41 -5.77 -18.13
N LEU A 92 4.32 -5.43 -18.82
CA LEU A 92 3.03 -6.09 -18.70
C LEU A 92 2.62 -6.69 -20.03
N SER A 93 2.05 -7.89 -19.95
CA SER A 93 1.36 -8.60 -21.03
C SER A 93 0.22 -9.41 -20.41
N LEU A 94 -0.86 -8.71 -20.06
CA LEU A 94 -2.07 -9.26 -19.47
C LEU A 94 -3.19 -9.24 -20.50
N GLU A 95 -3.95 -10.34 -20.58
CA GLU A 95 -5.05 -10.47 -21.53
C GLU A 95 -6.15 -11.36 -20.94
N SER A 96 -7.38 -10.85 -20.97
CA SER A 96 -8.61 -11.54 -20.58
C SER A 96 -9.75 -11.09 -21.49
N ALA A 97 -10.96 -11.62 -21.26
CA ALA A 97 -12.15 -11.20 -22.02
C ALA A 97 -12.56 -9.74 -21.74
N GLU A 98 -12.16 -9.17 -20.61
CA GLU A 98 -12.61 -7.86 -20.13
C GLU A 98 -11.50 -6.80 -20.12
N LEU A 99 -10.24 -7.23 -19.98
CA LEU A 99 -9.08 -6.34 -19.88
C LEU A 99 -7.88 -6.90 -20.63
N SER A 100 -7.27 -6.05 -21.47
CA SER A 100 -5.98 -6.26 -22.13
C SER A 100 -5.03 -5.11 -21.77
N VAL A 101 -3.86 -5.44 -21.21
CA VAL A 101 -2.80 -4.48 -20.85
C VAL A 101 -1.47 -4.96 -21.39
N LYS A 102 -0.85 -4.16 -22.28
CA LYS A 102 0.48 -4.46 -22.85
C LYS A 102 1.37 -3.23 -22.85
N GLY A 103 2.60 -3.36 -22.39
CA GLY A 103 3.55 -2.25 -22.45
C GLY A 103 4.60 -2.28 -21.36
N THR A 104 5.34 -1.19 -21.24
CA THR A 104 6.46 -1.08 -20.30
C THR A 104 6.49 0.32 -19.72
N LEU A 105 6.65 0.38 -18.40
CA LEU A 105 6.96 1.60 -17.66
C LEU A 105 8.35 1.48 -17.05
N THR A 106 9.13 2.55 -17.10
CA THR A 106 10.40 2.69 -16.39
C THR A 106 10.23 3.66 -15.23
N TYR A 107 10.97 3.41 -14.15
CA TYR A 107 10.90 4.19 -12.92
C TYR A 107 12.15 5.04 -12.74
N GLY A 108 11.94 6.27 -12.26
CA GLY A 108 13.01 7.10 -11.71
C GLY A 108 13.47 6.63 -10.34
N ALA A 109 14.33 7.43 -9.71
CA ALA A 109 14.82 7.13 -8.37
C ALA A 109 13.67 7.04 -7.37
N PHE A 110 13.72 6.03 -6.51
CA PHE A 110 12.77 5.90 -5.41
C PHE A 110 13.03 6.95 -4.34
N HIS A 111 11.95 7.47 -3.76
CA HIS A 111 11.98 8.26 -2.53
C HIS A 111 11.71 7.35 -1.34
N PRO A 112 12.74 6.90 -0.60
CA PRO A 112 12.55 6.02 0.54
C PRO A 112 12.06 6.80 1.75
N ILE A 113 11.57 6.06 2.75
CA ILE A 113 11.39 6.58 4.10
C ILE A 113 12.72 6.54 4.87
N SER A 114 12.84 7.38 5.90
CA SER A 114 14.01 7.47 6.77
C SER A 114 14.21 6.17 7.56
N ARG A 115 15.43 5.62 7.57
CA ARG A 115 15.74 4.38 8.30
C ARG A 115 16.65 4.67 9.49
N SER A 116 16.45 3.96 10.59
CA SER A 116 17.34 3.99 11.75
C SER A 116 17.48 2.60 12.36
N ARG A 117 18.40 2.43 13.32
CA ARG A 117 18.52 1.16 14.05
C ARG A 117 17.30 0.85 14.91
N TYR A 118 16.51 1.85 15.30
CA TYR A 118 15.28 1.63 16.07
C TYR A 118 14.09 1.37 15.14
N ALA A 119 14.05 2.08 14.01
CA ALA A 119 13.03 1.93 12.98
C ALA A 119 13.68 1.66 11.61
N PRO A 120 14.07 0.40 11.34
CA PRO A 120 14.70 0.03 10.08
C PRO A 120 13.70 -0.03 8.91
N SER A 121 12.40 -0.05 9.19
CA SER A 121 11.32 0.04 8.19
C SER A 121 10.17 0.88 8.76
N ILE A 122 9.06 0.97 8.03
CA ILE A 122 7.82 1.61 8.50
C ILE A 122 7.27 0.91 9.75
N MET A 123 7.49 -0.39 9.91
CA MET A 123 7.07 -1.17 11.08
C MET A 123 7.93 -0.92 12.33
N GLY A 124 8.97 -0.08 12.27
CA GLY A 124 9.75 0.25 13.46
C GLY A 124 10.40 -0.99 14.09
N PRO A 125 10.38 -1.13 15.43
CA PRO A 125 10.88 -2.30 16.13
C PRO A 125 10.20 -3.63 15.76
N PHE A 126 8.98 -3.60 15.23
CA PHE A 126 8.27 -4.83 14.82
C PHE A 126 8.95 -5.51 13.62
N SER A 127 9.82 -4.79 12.90
CA SER A 127 10.65 -5.35 11.81
C SER A 127 11.61 -6.45 12.27
N TYR A 128 11.92 -6.51 13.57
CA TYR A 128 12.79 -7.53 14.17
C TYR A 128 12.04 -8.78 14.64
N LEU A 129 10.71 -8.79 14.52
CA LEU A 129 9.88 -9.93 14.90
C LEU A 129 9.64 -10.83 13.67
N SER A 130 9.34 -12.11 13.94
CA SER A 130 9.09 -13.13 12.92
C SER A 130 7.73 -13.82 13.06
N PHE A 131 6.86 -13.32 13.94
CA PHE A 131 5.56 -13.90 14.29
C PHE A 131 4.36 -12.95 14.16
N MET A 132 4.51 -11.81 13.48
CA MET A 132 3.38 -10.96 13.12
C MET A 132 2.49 -11.65 12.08
N GLU A 133 1.18 -11.45 12.17
CA GLU A 133 0.20 -11.99 11.21
C GLU A 133 0.35 -11.35 9.82
N CYS A 134 0.63 -10.04 9.80
CA CYS A 134 0.90 -9.26 8.61
C CYS A 134 2.10 -8.35 8.87
N TYR A 135 2.98 -8.27 7.87
CA TYR A 135 4.05 -7.29 7.79
C TYR A 135 3.78 -6.37 6.62
N HIS A 136 4.23 -5.15 6.77
CA HIS A 136 4.04 -4.08 5.81
C HIS A 136 5.37 -3.39 5.51
N GLY A 137 5.61 -3.06 4.24
CA GLY A 137 6.83 -2.41 3.79
C GLY A 137 6.57 -1.34 2.74
N ILE A 138 7.00 -0.11 3.01
CA ILE A 138 7.02 0.95 2.00
C ILE A 138 8.37 0.88 1.28
N LEU A 139 8.33 0.56 -0.01
CA LEU A 139 9.53 0.48 -0.85
C LEU A 139 9.82 1.83 -1.52
N SER A 140 8.78 2.59 -1.88
CA SER A 140 8.91 3.91 -2.50
C SER A 140 7.72 4.80 -2.15
N MET A 141 7.98 5.94 -1.48
CA MET A 141 6.95 6.97 -1.24
C MET A 141 6.58 7.71 -2.52
N ALA A 142 7.52 7.85 -3.46
CA ALA A 142 7.27 8.32 -4.81
C ALA A 142 8.42 7.93 -5.74
N HIS A 143 8.14 7.88 -7.04
CA HIS A 143 9.13 7.85 -8.11
C HIS A 143 8.49 8.41 -9.40
N SER A 144 9.31 8.96 -10.30
CA SER A 144 8.83 9.38 -11.62
C SER A 144 8.57 8.15 -12.50
N LEU A 145 7.67 8.31 -13.45
CA LEU A 145 7.31 7.28 -14.42
C LEU A 145 7.70 7.72 -15.84
N SER A 146 7.99 6.75 -16.71
CA SER A 146 8.12 6.98 -18.15
C SER A 146 7.74 5.74 -18.93
N GLY A 147 7.28 5.92 -20.16
CA GLY A 147 6.83 4.83 -21.01
C GLY A 147 5.31 4.81 -21.20
N THR A 148 4.81 3.70 -21.72
CA THR A 148 3.44 3.62 -22.23
C THR A 148 2.85 2.25 -21.96
N LEU A 149 1.56 2.25 -21.61
CA LEU A 149 0.73 1.05 -21.57
C LEU A 149 -0.37 1.16 -22.62
N LEU A 150 -0.62 0.07 -23.34
CA LEU A 150 -1.80 -0.12 -24.16
C LEU A 150 -2.88 -0.78 -23.29
N TRP A 151 -3.90 -0.03 -22.93
CA TRP A 151 -5.04 -0.44 -22.12
C TRP A 151 -6.28 -0.59 -23.00
N ASN A 152 -6.75 -1.81 -23.26
CA ASN A 152 -7.89 -2.07 -24.16
C ASN A 152 -7.77 -1.30 -25.50
N GLU A 153 -6.60 -1.38 -26.15
CA GLU A 153 -6.23 -0.66 -27.39
C GLU A 153 -6.00 0.85 -27.24
N GLN A 154 -6.30 1.45 -26.09
CA GLN A 154 -5.98 2.84 -25.79
C GLN A 154 -4.54 2.98 -25.29
N SER A 155 -3.76 3.86 -25.93
CA SER A 155 -2.39 4.16 -25.51
C SER A 155 -2.40 5.19 -24.38
N LEU A 156 -1.86 4.82 -23.22
CA LEU A 156 -1.69 5.65 -22.03
C LEU A 156 -0.21 6.00 -21.83
N ASP A 157 0.13 7.29 -21.85
CA ASP A 157 1.49 7.78 -21.62
C ASP A 157 1.70 8.14 -20.14
N PHE A 158 2.76 7.61 -19.54
CA PHE A 158 3.11 7.79 -18.14
C PHE A 158 4.30 8.72 -17.90
N SER A 159 4.79 9.43 -18.92
CA SER A 159 6.04 10.22 -18.87
C SER A 159 6.08 11.37 -17.87
N GLU A 160 4.94 11.77 -17.31
CA GLU A 160 4.83 12.77 -16.23
C GLU A 160 4.07 12.21 -15.01
N GLY A 161 3.99 10.88 -14.93
CA GLY A 161 3.27 10.18 -13.88
C GLY A 161 4.10 10.04 -12.60
N ILE A 162 3.39 9.76 -11.51
CA ILE A 162 3.97 9.51 -10.19
C ILE A 162 3.63 8.07 -9.77
N GLY A 163 4.64 7.32 -9.39
CA GLY A 163 4.49 5.98 -8.84
C GLY A 163 4.55 5.94 -7.32
N TYR A 164 3.91 4.96 -6.71
CA TYR A 164 4.03 4.58 -5.29
C TYR A 164 4.18 3.07 -5.19
N LEU A 165 4.95 2.59 -4.21
CA LEU A 165 5.20 1.16 -4.05
C LEU A 165 5.28 0.74 -2.58
N GLU A 166 4.43 -0.22 -2.22
CA GLU A 166 4.45 -0.92 -0.94
C GLU A 166 4.32 -2.43 -1.14
N LYS A 167 4.51 -3.19 -0.06
CA LYS A 167 4.27 -4.62 -0.03
C LYS A 167 3.74 -5.09 1.31
N ASP A 168 2.97 -6.16 1.26
CA ASP A 168 2.44 -6.86 2.43
C ASP A 168 2.74 -8.35 2.33
N TRP A 169 3.06 -8.96 3.47
CA TRP A 169 3.28 -10.40 3.55
C TRP A 169 2.94 -10.94 4.93
N GLY A 170 2.57 -12.21 4.98
CA GLY A 170 2.18 -12.83 6.25
C GLY A 170 1.19 -13.95 6.02
N THR A 171 0.31 -14.17 6.99
CA THR A 171 -0.73 -15.20 6.92
C THR A 171 -2.09 -14.60 6.54
N SER A 172 -2.44 -13.45 7.12
CA SER A 172 -3.73 -12.79 6.89
C SER A 172 -3.60 -11.28 6.92
N PHE A 173 -4.48 -10.57 6.21
CA PHE A 173 -4.65 -9.13 6.45
C PHE A 173 -5.32 -8.87 7.81
N PRO A 174 -5.07 -7.70 8.44
CA PRO A 174 -5.72 -7.33 9.68
C PRO A 174 -7.26 -7.42 9.61
N ALA A 175 -7.88 -7.81 10.73
CA ALA A 175 -9.33 -7.96 10.80
C ALA A 175 -10.08 -6.65 10.50
N ALA A 176 -9.55 -5.52 10.99
CA ALA A 176 -10.02 -4.19 10.63
C ALA A 176 -8.84 -3.26 10.37
N TYR A 177 -8.97 -2.38 9.38
CA TYR A 177 -7.96 -1.39 9.07
C TYR A 177 -8.51 -0.21 8.27
N LEU A 178 -7.75 0.89 8.32
CA LEU A 178 -7.84 2.08 7.48
C LEU A 178 -6.50 2.23 6.77
N TRP A 179 -6.51 2.49 5.48
CA TRP A 179 -5.31 2.78 4.69
C TRP A 179 -5.57 3.98 3.78
N ALA A 180 -4.58 4.86 3.65
CA ALA A 180 -4.64 5.99 2.75
C ALA A 180 -3.25 6.32 2.19
N GLN A 181 -3.19 6.61 0.90
CA GLN A 181 -1.97 7.04 0.22
C GLN A 181 -2.27 8.14 -0.79
N CYS A 182 -1.45 9.20 -0.80
CA CYS A 182 -1.60 10.29 -1.77
C CYS A 182 -0.25 10.96 -2.04
N ASN A 183 0.02 11.28 -3.30
CA ASN A 183 1.22 12.01 -3.75
C ASN A 183 0.91 13.26 -4.58
N GLN A 184 -0.36 13.53 -4.88
CA GLN A 184 -0.76 14.68 -5.70
C GLN A 184 -1.40 15.73 -4.80
N PHE A 185 -0.60 16.70 -4.37
CA PHE A 185 -1.04 17.85 -3.59
C PHE A 185 -0.85 19.14 -4.40
N GLU A 186 -1.47 20.23 -3.95
CA GLU A 186 -1.29 21.55 -4.57
C GLU A 186 0.17 22.00 -4.57
N ALA A 187 0.93 21.70 -3.52
CA ALA A 187 2.38 21.91 -3.53
C ALA A 187 3.12 20.68 -4.09
N PRO A 188 4.21 20.91 -4.85
CA PRO A 188 5.10 19.82 -5.24
C PRO A 188 5.77 19.19 -4.01
N ASP A 189 6.29 17.97 -4.20
CA ASP A 189 7.13 17.23 -3.24
C ASP A 189 6.48 16.81 -1.92
N VAL A 190 5.15 16.69 -1.89
CA VAL A 190 4.41 16.13 -0.77
C VAL A 190 4.05 14.67 -1.04
N ARG A 191 4.41 13.78 -0.13
CA ARG A 191 4.09 12.34 -0.19
C ARG A 191 3.49 11.88 1.11
N PHE A 192 2.38 11.17 1.03
CA PHE A 192 1.61 10.77 2.19
C PHE A 192 1.26 9.29 2.16
N PHE A 193 1.44 8.66 3.32
CA PHE A 193 0.97 7.33 3.64
C PHE A 193 0.42 7.29 5.06
N PHE A 194 -0.66 6.56 5.26
CA PHE A 194 -1.25 6.26 6.56
C PHE A 194 -1.85 4.86 6.56
N SER A 195 -1.63 4.15 7.66
CA SER A 195 -2.39 2.95 8.00
C SER A 195 -2.65 2.89 9.50
N ALA A 196 -3.87 2.49 9.86
CA ALA A 196 -4.26 2.09 11.21
C ALA A 196 -4.95 0.74 11.15
N ALA A 197 -4.49 -0.23 11.94
CA ALA A 197 -4.95 -1.62 11.84
C ALA A 197 -5.02 -2.31 13.20
N ASP A 198 -5.97 -3.23 13.33
CA ASP A 198 -6.10 -4.14 14.46
C ASP A 198 -5.08 -5.29 14.33
N ILE A 199 -4.02 -5.25 15.14
CA ILE A 199 -2.90 -6.20 15.06
C ILE A 199 -3.01 -7.25 16.17
N PRO A 200 -3.15 -8.55 15.84
CA PRO A 200 -3.00 -9.62 16.81
C PRO A 200 -1.57 -9.65 17.37
N PHE A 201 -1.45 -9.72 18.70
CA PHE A 201 -0.16 -9.75 19.37
C PHE A 201 -0.21 -10.57 20.66
N LEU A 202 0.52 -11.68 20.67
CA LEU A 202 0.73 -12.55 21.84
C LEU A 202 -0.56 -12.91 22.60
N GLY A 203 -1.60 -13.34 21.88
CA GLY A 203 -2.90 -13.73 22.46
C GLY A 203 -3.84 -12.57 22.80
N THR A 204 -3.41 -11.34 22.51
CA THR A 204 -4.22 -10.12 22.59
C THR A 204 -4.25 -9.42 21.22
N ALA A 205 -4.75 -8.19 21.17
CA ALA A 205 -4.62 -7.35 19.99
C ALA A 205 -4.47 -5.87 20.41
N PHE A 206 -3.81 -5.09 19.57
CA PHE A 206 -3.66 -3.65 19.75
C PHE A 206 -3.94 -2.90 18.45
N LEU A 207 -4.29 -1.62 18.54
CA LEU A 207 -4.41 -0.74 17.39
C LEU A 207 -3.02 -0.21 17.01
N GLY A 208 -2.48 -0.72 15.90
CA GLY A 208 -1.25 -0.25 15.30
C GLY A 208 -1.50 0.94 14.39
N ILE A 209 -0.60 1.92 14.41
CA ILE A 209 -0.63 3.12 13.57
C ILE A 209 0.76 3.29 12.98
N ILE A 210 0.80 3.50 11.67
CA ILE A 210 2.00 3.88 10.93
C ILE A 210 1.60 4.95 9.91
N SER A 211 2.30 6.08 9.93
CA SER A 211 2.06 7.15 8.97
C SER A 211 3.33 7.94 8.71
N VAL A 212 3.48 8.32 7.45
CA VAL A 212 4.58 9.14 6.96
C VAL A 212 4.01 10.25 6.09
N LEU A 213 4.33 11.49 6.45
CA LEU A 213 4.13 12.67 5.62
C LEU A 213 5.50 13.27 5.30
N GLN A 214 5.90 13.23 4.04
CA GLN A 214 7.12 13.90 3.55
C GLN A 214 6.72 15.22 2.90
N ILE A 215 7.37 16.32 3.30
CA ILE A 215 7.20 17.65 2.74
C ILE A 215 8.58 18.16 2.35
N GLY A 216 8.89 18.18 1.05
CA GLY A 216 10.26 18.38 0.58
C GLY A 216 11.18 17.31 1.17
N ASP A 217 12.24 17.73 1.87
CA ASP A 217 13.20 16.80 2.49
C ASP A 217 12.83 16.38 3.92
N LYS A 218 11.78 16.98 4.52
CA LYS A 218 11.40 16.69 5.91
C LYS A 218 10.38 15.56 5.98
N GLU A 219 10.68 14.56 6.79
CA GLU A 219 9.77 13.46 7.11
C GLU A 219 9.13 13.65 8.49
N TYR A 220 7.79 13.61 8.53
CA TYR A 220 7.00 13.50 9.74
C TYR A 220 6.47 12.09 9.88
N ARG A 221 6.98 11.35 10.86
CA ARG A 221 6.57 9.98 11.13
C ARG A 221 5.74 9.90 12.41
N LEU A 222 4.49 9.47 12.27
CA LEU A 222 3.59 9.17 13.39
C LEU A 222 3.38 7.66 13.44
N ALA A 223 3.86 7.01 14.49
CA ALA A 223 3.73 5.57 14.64
C ALA A 223 3.53 5.15 16.09
N THR A 224 2.81 4.06 16.33
CA THR A 224 2.54 3.57 17.70
C THR A 224 3.83 3.35 18.50
N TYR A 225 4.89 2.87 17.85
CA TYR A 225 6.21 2.69 18.49
C TYR A 225 6.92 4.01 18.84
N TYR A 226 6.47 5.15 18.33
CA TYR A 226 6.89 6.49 18.77
C TYR A 226 5.87 7.18 19.67
N GLY A 227 4.83 6.45 20.09
CA GLY A 227 3.77 6.93 20.97
C GLY A 227 2.62 7.64 20.23
N ALA A 228 2.48 7.43 18.91
CA ALA A 228 1.28 7.87 18.21
C ALA A 228 0.05 7.13 18.71
N ARG A 229 -1.07 7.84 18.77
CA ARG A 229 -2.38 7.30 19.07
C ARG A 229 -3.43 7.92 18.16
N LEU A 230 -4.46 7.16 17.88
CA LEU A 230 -5.67 7.65 17.24
C LEU A 230 -6.44 8.43 18.31
N ASP A 231 -6.74 9.70 18.07
CA ASP A 231 -7.48 10.55 19.00
C ASP A 231 -8.98 10.47 18.68
N SER A 232 -9.35 10.53 17.39
CA SER A 232 -10.72 10.29 16.94
C SER A 232 -10.78 9.77 15.50
N VAL A 233 -11.87 9.06 15.21
CA VAL A 233 -12.33 8.71 13.86
C VAL A 233 -13.81 9.03 13.81
N THR A 234 -14.24 9.91 12.90
CA THR A 234 -15.63 10.34 12.80
C THR A 234 -16.03 10.59 11.36
N ARG A 235 -17.28 10.32 11.00
CA ARG A 235 -17.85 10.74 9.71
C ARG A 235 -18.54 12.08 9.84
N LYS A 236 -18.16 13.04 8.99
CA LYS A 236 -18.78 14.38 8.95
C LYS A 236 -18.88 14.85 7.50
N GLN A 237 -20.08 15.26 7.09
CA GLN A 237 -20.31 15.89 5.78
C GLN A 237 -19.80 15.04 4.58
N GLY A 238 -19.98 13.72 4.63
CA GLY A 238 -19.50 12.80 3.59
C GLY A 238 -17.98 12.63 3.55
N ARG A 239 -17.29 12.90 4.66
CA ARG A 239 -15.86 12.64 4.83
C ARG A 239 -15.61 11.80 6.08
N LEU A 240 -14.66 10.88 5.98
CA LEU A 240 -14.06 10.23 7.14
C LEU A 240 -12.92 11.12 7.68
N VAL A 241 -13.04 11.55 8.92
CA VAL A 241 -12.08 12.42 9.60
C VAL A 241 -11.34 11.62 10.65
N ILE A 242 -10.04 11.48 10.47
CA ILE A 242 -9.13 10.73 11.34
C ILE A 242 -8.14 11.71 11.97
N ILE A 243 -8.01 11.69 13.29
CA ILE A 243 -7.04 12.52 14.02
C ILE A 243 -6.02 11.62 14.71
N VAL A 244 -4.75 11.80 14.38
CA VAL A 244 -3.61 11.10 14.98
C VAL A 244 -2.76 12.08 15.78
N ARG A 245 -2.41 11.73 17.02
CA ARG A 245 -1.55 12.56 17.87
C ARG A 245 -0.29 11.82 18.28
N GLN A 246 0.85 12.53 18.27
CA GLN A 246 2.13 12.04 18.74
C GLN A 246 2.96 13.18 19.34
N LYS A 247 3.12 13.20 20.67
CA LYS A 247 3.81 14.29 21.40
C LYS A 247 3.23 15.66 21.01
N GLY A 248 4.02 16.57 20.44
CA GLY A 248 3.58 17.88 19.96
C GLY A 248 2.97 17.87 18.55
N LEU A 249 2.87 16.71 17.88
CA LEU A 249 2.29 16.58 16.55
C LEU A 249 0.82 16.17 16.62
N GLU A 250 0.00 16.78 15.77
CA GLU A 250 -1.36 16.38 15.45
C GLU A 250 -1.51 16.35 13.93
N LEU A 251 -1.92 15.20 13.39
CA LEU A 251 -2.21 15.00 11.99
C LEU A 251 -3.70 14.68 11.84
N THR A 252 -4.41 15.54 11.11
CA THR A 252 -5.80 15.35 10.72
C THR A 252 -5.85 14.93 9.25
N ILE A 253 -6.57 13.85 8.98
CA ILE A 253 -6.75 13.23 7.68
C ILE A 253 -8.24 13.20 7.38
N GLU A 254 -8.68 13.95 6.37
CA GLU A 254 -10.10 14.03 5.98
C GLU A 254 -10.28 13.46 4.57
N VAL A 255 -10.72 12.21 4.50
CA VAL A 255 -10.92 11.50 3.24
C VAL A 255 -12.36 11.65 2.78
N ALA A 256 -12.58 12.11 1.54
CA ALA A 256 -13.91 12.14 0.95
C ALA A 256 -14.43 10.72 0.71
N GLU A 257 -15.67 10.48 1.12
CA GLU A 257 -16.34 9.21 0.87
C GLU A 257 -16.68 9.11 -0.62
N LYS A 258 -16.10 8.14 -1.30
CA LYS A 258 -16.39 7.82 -2.70
C LYS A 258 -16.58 6.31 -2.78
N GLU A 259 -17.48 5.86 -3.66
CA GLU A 259 -17.62 4.43 -3.93
C GLU A 259 -16.30 3.87 -4.49
N GLY A 260 -15.86 2.75 -3.93
CA GLY A 260 -14.65 2.03 -4.32
C GLY A 260 -14.96 0.72 -5.04
N HIS A 261 -13.94 0.15 -5.69
CA HIS A 261 -14.02 -1.13 -6.40
C HIS A 261 -13.65 -2.29 -5.48
N SER A 262 -14.12 -3.49 -5.82
CA SER A 262 -13.90 -4.69 -4.99
C SER A 262 -12.51 -5.27 -5.24
N LEU A 263 -11.70 -5.42 -4.19
CA LEU A 263 -10.41 -6.10 -4.25
C LEU A 263 -10.41 -7.36 -3.41
N MET A 264 -9.71 -8.41 -3.86
CA MET A 264 -9.56 -9.63 -3.09
C MET A 264 -8.37 -9.50 -2.15
N ALA A 265 -8.58 -9.75 -0.87
CA ALA A 265 -7.59 -9.76 0.19
C ALA A 265 -7.47 -11.17 0.84
N PRO A 266 -6.30 -11.53 1.40
CA PRO A 266 -6.07 -12.84 1.96
C PRO A 266 -6.66 -13.01 3.37
N THR A 267 -7.27 -14.16 3.61
CA THR A 267 -7.56 -14.71 4.94
C THR A 267 -7.00 -16.13 4.99
N ASP A 268 -6.07 -16.38 5.92
CA ASP A 268 -5.35 -17.65 6.09
C ASP A 268 -4.64 -18.12 4.80
N GLY A 269 -4.03 -17.17 4.08
CA GLY A 269 -3.35 -17.40 2.80
C GLY A 269 -4.29 -17.72 1.63
N VAL A 270 -5.61 -17.52 1.79
CA VAL A 270 -6.61 -17.67 0.72
C VAL A 270 -7.16 -16.30 0.33
N MET A 271 -7.12 -15.96 -0.95
CA MET A 271 -7.72 -14.73 -1.50
C MET A 271 -9.25 -14.88 -1.56
N ASN A 272 -9.95 -14.72 -0.43
CA ASN A 272 -11.41 -14.92 -0.33
C ASN A 272 -12.16 -13.75 0.32
N ARG A 273 -11.47 -12.78 0.91
CA ARG A 273 -12.08 -11.61 1.52
C ARG A 273 -12.20 -10.51 0.47
N ILE A 274 -13.37 -9.92 0.32
CA ILE A 274 -13.55 -8.74 -0.53
C ILE A 274 -13.38 -7.49 0.33
N ILE A 275 -12.47 -6.61 -0.04
CA ILE A 275 -12.32 -5.25 0.49
C ILE A 275 -12.75 -4.25 -0.59
N ARG A 276 -12.99 -3.00 -0.20
CA ARG A 276 -13.29 -1.92 -1.15
C ARG A 276 -12.17 -0.89 -1.13
N GLU A 277 -11.58 -0.66 -2.29
CA GLU A 277 -10.59 0.38 -2.50
C GLU A 277 -11.18 1.48 -3.39
N SER A 278 -11.13 2.71 -2.88
CA SER A 278 -11.32 3.90 -3.70
C SER A 278 -9.97 4.31 -4.26
N ALA A 279 -9.70 3.89 -5.52
CA ALA A 279 -8.41 4.14 -6.18
C ALA A 279 -8.09 5.63 -6.36
N SER A 280 -9.12 6.50 -6.37
CA SER A 280 -8.97 7.94 -6.52
C SER A 280 -10.08 8.69 -5.77
N THR A 281 -9.74 9.28 -4.63
CA THR A 281 -10.59 10.18 -3.83
C THR A 281 -9.84 11.45 -3.38
N GLU A 282 -10.58 12.46 -2.92
CA GLU A 282 -10.01 13.68 -2.34
C GLU A 282 -9.61 13.43 -0.88
N ILE A 283 -8.45 13.94 -0.47
CA ILE A 283 -7.96 13.90 0.91
C ILE A 283 -7.53 15.30 1.35
N LEU A 284 -7.95 15.76 2.53
CA LEU A 284 -7.42 16.98 3.13
C LEU A 284 -6.53 16.60 4.32
N LEU A 285 -5.28 17.02 4.28
CA LEU A 285 -4.33 16.79 5.34
C LEU A 285 -4.06 18.09 6.08
N THR A 286 -4.07 18.04 7.41
CA THR A 286 -3.62 19.13 8.27
C THR A 286 -2.61 18.60 9.27
N LEU A 287 -1.38 19.11 9.26
CA LEU A 287 -0.36 18.82 10.26
C LEU A 287 -0.13 20.05 11.14
N ILE A 288 -0.25 19.86 12.45
CA ILE A 288 0.04 20.84 13.49
C ILE A 288 1.24 20.35 14.30
N GLU A 289 2.23 21.21 14.52
CA GLU A 289 3.38 20.98 15.40
C GLU A 289 3.39 22.06 16.49
N ASN A 290 3.28 21.65 17.75
CA ASN A 290 3.26 22.52 18.93
C ASN A 290 2.22 23.66 18.84
N GLY A 291 1.04 23.36 18.29
CA GLY A 291 -0.06 24.31 18.13
C GLY A 291 0.03 25.21 16.90
N GLN A 292 1.06 25.07 16.06
CA GLN A 292 1.19 25.80 14.80
C GLN A 292 0.90 24.88 13.62
N THR A 293 0.04 25.32 12.70
CA THR A 293 -0.20 24.60 11.44
C THR A 293 1.04 24.68 10.56
N ILE A 294 1.68 23.54 10.33
CA ILE A 294 2.87 23.42 9.47
C ILE A 294 2.48 23.03 8.05
N PHE A 295 1.37 22.33 7.89
CA PHE A 295 0.87 21.88 6.60
C PHE A 295 -0.65 21.85 6.62
N ARG A 296 -1.28 22.35 5.55
CA ARG A 296 -2.70 22.15 5.29
C ARG A 296 -2.95 22.21 3.79
N GLN A 297 -3.19 21.07 3.16
CA GLN A 297 -3.46 21.00 1.71
C GLN A 297 -4.43 19.88 1.37
N THR A 298 -5.17 20.12 0.31
CA THR A 298 -5.96 19.10 -0.38
C THR A 298 -5.05 18.32 -1.32
N GLY A 299 -5.14 17.01 -1.23
CA GLY A 299 -4.59 16.05 -2.17
C GLY A 299 -5.68 15.42 -3.01
N PHE A 300 -5.32 15.05 -4.22
CA PHE A 300 -6.18 14.44 -5.24
C PHE A 300 -5.68 13.03 -5.53
N SER A 301 -6.53 12.20 -6.15
CA SER A 301 -6.17 10.83 -6.55
C SER A 301 -5.62 9.97 -5.41
N ALA A 302 -6.11 10.22 -4.19
CA ALA A 302 -5.75 9.43 -3.03
C ALA A 302 -6.32 8.02 -3.17
N GLY A 303 -5.48 7.02 -2.92
CA GLY A 303 -5.96 5.68 -2.65
C GLY A 303 -6.50 5.64 -1.23
N PHE A 304 -7.65 4.99 -1.03
CA PHE A 304 -8.22 4.80 0.29
C PHE A 304 -8.89 3.44 0.41
N GLU A 305 -8.60 2.75 1.51
CA GLU A 305 -9.25 1.50 1.88
C GLU A 305 -9.80 1.57 3.30
N GLU A 306 -10.99 1.03 3.47
CA GLU A 306 -11.61 0.81 4.76
C GLU A 306 -12.12 -0.62 4.83
N SER A 307 -11.69 -1.34 5.86
CA SER A 307 -12.21 -2.67 6.13
C SER A 307 -12.53 -2.83 7.61
N GLY A 308 -13.81 -3.11 7.93
CA GLY A 308 -14.28 -3.21 9.31
C GLY A 308 -14.20 -1.89 10.08
N ILE A 309 -14.40 -1.97 11.39
CA ILE A 309 -14.29 -0.83 12.32
C ILE A 309 -13.08 -1.08 13.21
N VAL A 310 -12.12 -0.14 13.22
CA VAL A 310 -10.90 -0.27 14.03
C VAL A 310 -11.22 -0.24 15.54
N ARG A 311 -10.47 -1.01 16.32
CA ARG A 311 -10.70 -1.20 17.77
C ARG A 311 -10.76 0.11 18.54
N GLY A 312 -11.78 0.23 19.38
CA GLY A 312 -11.95 1.36 20.28
C GLY A 312 -12.73 2.53 19.68
N TYR A 313 -13.24 2.39 18.46
CA TYR A 313 -14.00 3.43 17.76
C TYR A 313 -15.34 2.89 17.25
N THR A 314 -16.27 3.81 17.02
CA THR A 314 -17.56 3.57 16.38
C THR A 314 -17.80 4.75 15.44
N TYR A 315 -17.76 4.53 14.13
CA TYR A 315 -17.92 5.57 13.10
C TYR A 315 -18.62 5.02 11.86
#